data_AF-A0A7S7QKS5-F1
#
_entry.id   AF-A0A7S7QKS5-F1
#
_cell.length_a   1.000
_cell.length_b   1.000
_cell.length_c   1.000
_cell.angle_alpha   90.00
_cell.angle_beta   90.00
_cell.angle_gamma   90.00
#
_symmetry.space_group_name_H-M   'P 1'
#
loop_
_entity.id
_entity.type
_entity.pdbx_description
1 polymer ?
#
loop_
_entity_poly.entity_id
_entity_poly.type
_entity_poly.pdbx_seq_one_letter_code
_entity_poly.pdbx_strand_id
1 'polypeptide(L)'
;MTKWIVSACFLALAAAPAAAADVRLESYRNPKNETFRIFNHMYLDGARGGMMATNAWLKSHGGQQMFCMPETLALSTEQTEEIMLKSAEKRSAKGDWLVASLLLWGLQDTYPCEKPH
;
A
#
# COMPACT_ATOMS: atom_id res chain seq x y z
N MET A 1 -37.19 13.10 20.63
CA MET A 1 -36.18 12.20 21.26
C MET A 1 -35.16 11.65 20.27
N THR A 2 -35.44 11.62 18.96
CA THR A 2 -34.57 11.01 17.92
C THR A 2 -33.27 11.76 17.61
N LYS A 3 -33.25 13.09 17.77
CA LYS A 3 -32.09 13.95 17.44
C LYS A 3 -30.83 13.63 18.27
N TRP A 4 -31.00 13.33 19.56
CA TRP A 4 -29.89 13.03 20.47
C TRP A 4 -29.28 11.66 20.22
N ILE A 5 -30.10 10.70 19.79
CA ILE A 5 -29.67 9.34 19.48
C ILE A 5 -28.75 9.35 18.25
N VAL A 6 -29.11 10.12 17.21
CA VAL A 6 -28.29 10.24 16.00
C VAL A 6 -26.95 10.88 16.31
N SER A 7 -26.92 11.98 17.07
CA SER A 7 -25.65 12.61 17.48
C SER A 7 -24.78 11.71 18.35
N ALA A 8 -25.37 10.92 19.25
CA ALA A 8 -24.64 9.95 20.07
C ALA A 8 -24.04 8.80 19.23
N CYS A 9 -24.77 8.30 18.23
CA CYS A 9 -24.26 7.27 17.31
C CYS A 9 -23.11 7.80 16.45
N PHE A 10 -23.17 9.04 15.96
CA PHE A 10 -22.07 9.65 15.21
C PHE A 10 -20.82 9.87 16.09
N LEU A 11 -20.98 10.31 17.34
CA LEU A 11 -19.85 10.42 18.28
C LEU A 11 -19.23 9.06 18.59
N ALA A 12 -20.04 8.02 18.77
CA ALA A 12 -19.56 6.66 19.03
C ALA A 12 -18.79 6.06 17.85
N LEU A 13 -19.25 6.31 16.60
CA LEU A 13 -18.52 5.89 15.40
C LEU A 13 -17.21 6.65 15.22
N ALA A 14 -17.16 7.94 15.55
CA ALA A 14 -15.95 8.75 15.46
C ALA A 14 -14.92 8.43 16.57
N ALA A 15 -15.38 7.93 17.72
CA ALA A 15 -14.53 7.54 18.85
C ALA A 15 -13.97 6.12 18.72
N ALA A 16 -14.53 5.29 17.83
CA ALA A 16 -13.92 4.02 17.51
C ALA A 16 -12.56 4.31 16.85
N PRO A 17 -11.42 3.82 17.40
CA PRO A 17 -10.17 3.91 16.68
C PRO A 17 -10.40 3.23 15.35
N ALA A 18 -10.23 3.97 14.25
CA ALA A 18 -10.15 3.38 12.94
C ALA A 18 -8.91 2.48 12.95
N ALA A 19 -9.11 1.21 13.32
CA ALA A 19 -8.09 0.19 13.23
C ALA A 19 -7.93 -0.18 11.75
N ALA A 20 -7.52 0.80 10.94
CA ALA A 20 -6.82 0.53 9.71
C ALA A 20 -5.46 -0.04 10.12
N ALA A 21 -5.45 -1.33 10.45
CA ALA A 21 -4.24 -2.05 10.76
C ALA A 21 -3.50 -2.26 9.43
N ASP A 22 -2.70 -1.26 9.04
CA ASP A 22 -1.80 -1.44 7.92
C ASP A 22 -0.86 -2.62 8.18
N VAL A 23 -0.57 -3.39 7.13
CA VAL A 23 0.32 -4.53 7.24
C VAL A 23 1.76 -4.03 7.44
N ARG A 24 2.34 -4.47 8.56
CA ARG A 24 3.72 -4.20 8.94
C ARG A 24 4.64 -5.27 8.39
N LEU A 25 5.88 -4.93 8.08
CA LEU A 25 6.88 -5.84 7.51
C LEU A 25 7.09 -7.10 8.36
N GLU A 26 7.06 -6.96 9.70
CA GLU A 26 7.19 -8.09 10.61
C GLU A 26 6.04 -9.09 10.44
N SER A 27 4.80 -8.59 10.44
CA SER A 27 3.61 -9.41 10.23
C SER A 27 3.59 -10.06 8.86
N TYR A 28 4.18 -9.39 7.86
CA TYR A 28 4.31 -9.89 6.50
C TYR A 28 5.29 -11.07 6.42
N ARG A 29 6.51 -10.90 6.97
CA ARG A 29 7.57 -11.92 6.94
C ARG A 29 7.29 -13.09 7.88
N ASN A 30 6.70 -12.81 9.04
CA ASN A 30 6.42 -13.77 10.09
C ASN A 30 4.92 -13.80 10.40
N PRO A 31 4.07 -14.28 9.45
CA PRO A 31 2.63 -14.32 9.65
C PRO A 31 2.27 -15.25 10.81
N LYS A 32 1.30 -14.82 11.64
CA LYS A 32 0.87 -15.59 12.82
C LYS A 32 0.31 -16.98 12.49
N ASN A 33 -0.29 -17.11 11.31
CA ASN A 33 -0.83 -18.35 10.78
C ASN A 33 -1.08 -18.20 9.27
N GLU A 34 -1.52 -19.29 8.63
CA GLU A 34 -1.80 -19.33 7.19
C GLU A 34 -2.83 -18.29 6.74
N THR A 35 -3.87 -18.07 7.53
CA THR A 35 -4.91 -17.08 7.22
C THR A 35 -4.31 -15.67 7.14
N PHE A 36 -3.44 -15.30 8.09
CA PHE A 36 -2.74 -14.03 8.03
C PHE A 36 -1.75 -13.94 6.87
N ARG A 37 -1.10 -15.04 6.48
CA ARG A 37 -0.26 -15.08 5.27
C ARG A 37 -1.10 -14.73 4.03
N ILE A 38 -2.25 -15.37 3.87
CA ILE A 38 -3.17 -15.09 2.75
C ILE A 38 -3.64 -13.63 2.77
N PHE A 39 -4.04 -13.11 3.94
CA PHE A 39 -4.48 -11.71 4.07
C PHE A 39 -3.36 -10.71 3.77
N ASN A 40 -2.11 -11.01 4.14
CA ASN A 40 -0.97 -10.15 3.82
C ASN A 40 -0.74 -10.09 2.29
N HIS A 41 -0.84 -11.21 1.58
CA HIS A 41 -0.74 -11.23 0.11
C HIS A 41 -1.91 -10.47 -0.54
N MET A 42 -3.14 -10.66 -0.05
CA MET A 42 -4.30 -9.90 -0.54
C MET A 42 -4.15 -8.39 -0.29
N TYR A 43 -3.63 -8.00 0.87
CA TYR A 43 -3.32 -6.60 1.17
C TYR A 43 -2.28 -6.06 0.20
N LEU A 44 -1.19 -6.80 -0.07
CA LEU A 44 -0.15 -6.37 -1.01
C LEU A 44 -0.70 -6.19 -2.43
N ASP A 45 -1.53 -7.12 -2.90
CA ASP A 45 -2.20 -7.04 -4.21
C ASP A 45 -3.12 -5.80 -4.30
N GLY A 46 -3.91 -5.55 -3.25
CA GLY A 46 -4.74 -4.34 -3.14
C GLY A 46 -3.92 -3.05 -3.11
N ALA A 47 -2.82 -3.02 -2.36
CA ALA A 47 -1.91 -1.87 -2.31
C ALA A 47 -1.29 -1.57 -3.68
N ARG A 48 -0.85 -2.63 -4.40
CA ARG A 48 -0.36 -2.52 -5.79
C ARG A 48 -1.44 -1.93 -6.69
N GLY A 49 -2.65 -2.49 -6.67
CA GLY A 49 -3.77 -2.01 -7.48
C GLY A 49 -4.08 -0.54 -7.23
N GLY A 50 -4.16 -0.13 -5.96
CA GLY A 50 -4.39 1.26 -5.58
C GLY A 50 -3.29 2.22 -6.05
N MET A 51 -2.02 1.82 -5.92
CA MET A 51 -0.89 2.60 -6.42
C MET A 51 -0.92 2.73 -7.94
N MET A 52 -1.19 1.63 -8.67
CA MET A 52 -1.31 1.65 -10.13
C MET A 52 -2.47 2.57 -10.60
N ALA A 53 -3.63 2.46 -9.97
CA ALA A 53 -4.78 3.31 -10.26
C ALA A 53 -4.50 4.79 -9.98
N THR A 54 -3.88 5.10 -8.84
CA THR A 54 -3.47 6.47 -8.49
C THR A 54 -2.48 7.02 -9.52
N ASN A 55 -1.52 6.21 -9.93
CA ASN A 55 -0.49 6.62 -10.88
C ASN A 55 -1.07 6.85 -12.29
N ALA A 56 -2.05 6.04 -12.71
CA ALA A 56 -2.80 6.24 -13.95
C ALA A 56 -3.67 7.50 -13.90
N TRP A 57 -4.30 7.78 -12.75
CA TRP A 57 -5.08 9.00 -12.53
C TRP A 57 -4.20 10.25 -12.61
N LEU A 58 -3.03 10.24 -11.98
CA LEU A 58 -2.06 11.34 -12.06
C LEU A 58 -1.68 11.61 -13.52
N LYS A 59 -1.33 10.56 -14.28
CA LYS A 59 -0.99 10.69 -15.70
C LYS A 59 -2.12 11.32 -16.53
N SER A 60 -3.37 10.88 -16.33
CA SER A 60 -4.51 11.38 -17.12
C SER A 60 -4.95 12.80 -16.76
N HIS A 61 -4.56 13.31 -15.58
CA HIS A 61 -4.91 14.64 -15.10
C HIS A 61 -3.73 15.63 -15.17
N GLY A 62 -2.67 15.31 -15.92
CA GLY A 62 -1.49 16.17 -16.08
C GLY A 62 -0.62 16.28 -14.81
N GLY A 63 -0.84 15.42 -13.82
CA GLY A 63 -0.01 15.32 -12.63
C GLY A 63 1.27 14.51 -12.87
N GLN A 64 2.27 14.72 -12.03
CA GLN A 64 3.49 13.91 -12.06
C GLN A 64 3.20 12.51 -11.50
N GLN A 65 3.53 11.49 -12.28
CA GLN A 65 3.46 10.10 -11.83
C GLN A 65 4.43 9.85 -10.67
N MET A 66 4.02 9.01 -9.73
CA MET A 66 4.85 8.58 -8.61
C MET A 66 5.98 7.63 -9.05
N PHE A 67 5.76 6.86 -10.11
CA PHE A 67 6.72 5.93 -10.74
C PHE A 67 6.35 5.74 -12.23
N CYS A 68 7.29 5.37 -13.09
CA CYS A 68 7.11 5.34 -14.54
C CYS A 68 7.29 3.93 -15.10
N MET A 69 6.31 3.08 -14.82
CA MET A 69 6.29 1.70 -15.30
C MET A 69 5.92 1.63 -16.80
N PRO A 70 6.50 0.72 -17.59
CA PRO A 70 6.08 0.49 -18.98
C PRO A 70 4.59 0.14 -19.09
N GLU A 71 3.88 0.70 -20.08
CA GLU A 71 2.42 0.56 -20.21
C GLU A 71 1.94 -0.87 -20.42
N THR A 72 2.78 -1.73 -21.00
CA THR A 72 2.46 -3.14 -21.28
C THR A 72 2.80 -4.07 -20.12
N LEU A 73 3.42 -3.56 -19.05
CA LEU A 73 3.83 -4.37 -17.92
C LEU A 73 2.68 -4.53 -16.93
N ALA A 74 2.27 -5.77 -16.69
CA ALA A 74 1.40 -6.14 -15.59
C ALA A 74 2.24 -6.89 -14.54
N LEU A 75 2.34 -6.34 -13.33
CA LEU A 75 3.08 -6.98 -12.24
C LEU A 75 2.26 -8.12 -11.63
N SER A 76 2.84 -9.32 -11.58
CA SER A 76 2.27 -10.41 -10.77
C SER A 76 2.38 -10.12 -9.28
N THR A 77 1.68 -10.88 -8.45
CA THR A 77 1.77 -10.75 -6.99
C THR A 77 3.19 -11.06 -6.50
N GLU A 78 3.86 -12.05 -7.10
CA GLU A 78 5.23 -12.45 -6.77
C GLU A 78 6.23 -11.34 -7.15
N GLN A 79 6.09 -10.75 -8.35
CA GLN A 79 6.94 -9.63 -8.76
C GLN A 79 6.75 -8.41 -7.84
N THR A 80 5.50 -8.18 -7.40
CA THR A 80 5.16 -7.10 -6.47
C THR A 80 5.81 -7.33 -5.11
N GLU A 81 5.77 -8.58 -4.62
CA GLU A 81 6.42 -8.97 -3.38
C GLU A 81 7.95 -8.83 -3.47
N GLU A 82 8.55 -9.27 -4.57
CA GLU A 82 9.99 -9.13 -4.81
C GLU A 82 10.43 -7.65 -4.76
N ILE A 83 9.70 -6.77 -5.46
CA ILE A 83 9.97 -5.32 -5.46
C ILE A 83 9.89 -4.75 -4.02
N MET A 84 8.86 -5.15 -3.27
CA MET A 84 8.66 -4.69 -1.89
C MET A 84 9.77 -5.20 -0.96
N LEU A 85 10.13 -6.48 -1.03
CA LEU A 85 11.16 -7.07 -0.18
C LEU A 85 12.56 -6.53 -0.50
N LYS A 86 12.88 -6.33 -1.79
CA LYS A 86 14.13 -5.71 -2.22
C LYS A 86 14.25 -4.26 -1.73
N SER A 87 13.14 -3.52 -1.76
CA SER A 87 13.07 -2.17 -1.17
C SER A 87 13.30 -2.19 0.34
N ALA A 88 12.73 -3.17 1.04
CA ALA A 88 12.91 -3.37 2.48
C ALA A 88 14.37 -3.69 2.83
N GLU A 89 15.01 -4.57 2.06
CA GLU A 89 16.43 -4.92 2.22
C GLU A 89 17.33 -3.71 1.96
N LYS A 90 17.16 -3.02 0.83
CA LYS A 90 17.92 -1.82 0.46
C LYS A 90 17.90 -0.75 1.56
N ARG A 91 16.79 -0.65 2.29
CA ARG A 91 16.56 0.35 3.35
C ARG A 91 16.88 -0.16 4.75
N SER A 92 17.32 -1.42 4.90
CA SER A 92 17.45 -2.07 6.22
C SER A 92 16.18 -1.89 7.07
N ALA A 93 15.02 -2.05 6.44
CA ALA A 93 13.73 -1.71 7.02
C ALA A 93 13.45 -2.56 8.26
N LYS A 94 12.91 -1.91 9.30
CA LYS A 94 12.53 -2.55 10.55
C LYS A 94 11.13 -3.15 10.44
N GLY A 95 10.82 -4.07 11.36
CA GLY A 95 9.56 -4.82 11.37
C GLY A 95 8.29 -3.96 11.45
N ASP A 96 8.37 -2.76 12.01
CA ASP A 96 7.29 -1.79 12.16
C ASP A 96 7.03 -0.95 10.90
N TRP A 97 7.81 -1.14 9.83
CA TRP A 97 7.62 -0.42 8.58
C TRP A 97 6.40 -0.92 7.81
N LEU A 98 5.72 0.00 7.13
CA LEU A 98 4.53 -0.29 6.35
C LEU A 98 4.90 -1.00 5.04
N VAL A 99 4.25 -2.12 4.76
CA VAL A 99 4.42 -2.87 3.50
C VAL A 99 4.07 -2.00 2.30
N ALA A 100 3.00 -1.20 2.39
CA ALA A 100 2.62 -0.29 1.31
C ALA A 100 3.69 0.77 1.02
N SER A 101 4.31 1.37 2.04
CA SER A 101 5.40 2.33 1.82
C SER A 101 6.62 1.68 1.19
N LEU A 102 6.97 0.47 1.64
CA LEU A 102 8.06 -0.33 1.08
C LEU A 102 7.81 -0.66 -0.40
N LEU A 103 6.58 -1.05 -0.75
CA LEU A 103 6.18 -1.28 -2.13
C LEU A 103 6.29 0.00 -2.97
N LEU A 104 5.74 1.13 -2.51
CA LEU A 104 5.81 2.40 -3.25
C LEU A 104 7.26 2.81 -3.54
N TRP A 105 8.12 2.76 -2.53
CA TRP A 105 9.54 3.04 -2.71
C TRP A 105 10.24 2.04 -3.62
N GLY A 106 9.83 0.77 -3.58
CA GLY A 106 10.35 -0.26 -4.48
C GLY A 106 9.95 0.00 -5.92
N LEU A 107 8.71 0.44 -6.17
CA LEU A 107 8.24 0.83 -7.49
C LEU A 107 8.98 2.07 -8.00
N GLN A 108 9.25 3.04 -7.13
CA GLN A 108 10.06 4.23 -7.45
C GLN A 108 11.51 3.89 -7.79
N ASP A 109 12.10 2.95 -7.05
CA ASP A 109 13.47 2.48 -7.29
C ASP A 109 13.57 1.66 -8.59
N THR A 110 12.55 0.84 -8.87
CA THR A 110 12.52 -0.05 -10.04
C THR A 110 12.13 0.69 -11.31
N TYR A 111 11.23 1.67 -11.21
CA TYR A 111 10.68 2.43 -12.33
C TYR A 111 10.76 3.93 -12.06
N PRO A 112 11.98 4.50 -11.96
CA PRO A 112 12.13 5.93 -11.75
C PRO A 112 11.54 6.71 -12.95
N CYS A 113 10.78 7.75 -12.67
CA CYS A 113 10.43 8.73 -13.70
C CYS A 113 11.67 9.56 -14.03
N GLU A 114 11.97 9.75 -15.30
CA GLU A 114 12.99 10.72 -15.73
C GLU A 114 12.60 12.10 -15.19
N LYS A 115 13.60 12.87 -14.71
CA LYS A 115 13.34 14.26 -14.36
C LYS A 115 12.99 15.01 -15.66
N PRO A 116 11.98 15.89 -15.65
CA PRO A 116 11.78 16.78 -16.79
C PRO A 116 13.08 17.57 -17.01
N HIS A 117 13.61 17.48 -18.23
CA HIS A 117 14.73 18.29 -18.70
C HIS A 117 14.32 19.77 -18.77
#